data_AF-A0A845VXK5-F1
#
_entry.id   AF-A0A845VXK5-F1
#
_cell.length_a   1.000
_cell.length_b   1.000
_cell.length_c   1.000
_cell.angle_alpha   90.00
_cell.angle_beta   90.00
_cell.angle_gamma   90.00
#
_symmetry.space_group_name_H-M   'P 1'
#
loop_
_entity.id
_entity.type
_entity.pdbx_description
1 polymer ?
#
loop_
_entity_poly.entity_id
_entity_poly.type
_entity_poly.pdbx_seq_one_letter_code
_entity_poly.pdbx_strand_id
1 'polypeptide(L)'
;MALIYNDFFAYNLPLKATRKQVKETLGFSEKTLKRWQVFIIDVNRIDSEYPYREIHLNFYSKQGCRRNSILRGLTLYQVFVFFLIHYLRKATQLSYEQTAYYLDKILEIFNVEEFGKWKLKTL
;
A
#
# COMPACT_ATOMS: atom_id res chain seq x y z
N MET A 1 -5.40 12.22 -9.21
CA MET A 1 -5.33 10.79 -9.59
C MET A 1 -4.19 10.51 -10.56
N ALA A 2 -4.19 11.09 -11.78
CA ALA A 2 -3.13 10.84 -12.77
C ALA A 2 -1.71 11.14 -12.27
N LEU A 3 -1.51 12.22 -11.50
CA LEU A 3 -0.18 12.57 -10.97
C LEU A 3 0.38 11.53 -9.98
N ILE A 4 -0.40 11.09 -8.98
CA ILE A 4 0.03 10.06 -8.01
C ILE A 4 0.36 8.73 -8.69
N TYR A 5 -0.42 8.35 -9.70
CA TYR A 5 -0.15 7.16 -10.50
C TYR A 5 1.13 7.31 -11.33
N ASN A 6 1.28 8.42 -12.05
CA ASN A 6 2.46 8.69 -12.88
C ASN A 6 3.73 8.71 -12.02
N ASP A 7 3.69 9.38 -10.86
CA ASP A 7 4.79 9.44 -9.91
C ASP A 7 5.16 8.04 -9.40
N PHE A 8 4.17 7.23 -9.03
CA PHE A 8 4.42 5.87 -8.55
C PHE A 8 5.02 4.96 -9.63
N PHE A 9 4.47 5.01 -10.85
CA PHE A 9 4.92 4.11 -11.90
C PHE A 9 6.24 4.54 -12.56
N ALA A 10 6.66 5.81 -12.41
CA ALA A 10 7.99 6.27 -12.82
C ALA A 10 9.13 5.50 -12.13
N TYR A 11 8.88 4.91 -10.95
CA TYR A 11 9.85 4.06 -10.24
C TYR A 11 10.09 2.70 -10.89
N ASN A 12 9.30 2.31 -11.91
CA ASN A 12 9.47 1.11 -12.75
C ASN A 12 9.77 -0.19 -11.96
N LEU A 13 9.01 -0.43 -10.89
CA LEU A 13 9.19 -1.60 -10.04
C LEU A 13 8.75 -2.91 -10.75
N PRO A 14 9.38 -4.06 -10.43
CA PRO A 14 8.92 -5.35 -10.94
C PRO A 14 7.54 -5.71 -10.38
N LEU A 15 6.82 -6.62 -11.06
CA LEU A 15 5.46 -7.05 -10.66
C LEU A 15 5.42 -7.63 -9.23
N LYS A 16 6.52 -8.25 -8.80
CA LYS A 16 6.76 -8.75 -7.45
C LYS A 16 8.10 -8.22 -6.96
N ALA A 17 8.09 -7.08 -6.28
CA ALA A 17 9.29 -6.43 -5.77
C ALA A 17 9.72 -7.01 -4.41
N THR A 18 10.99 -7.31 -4.24
CA THR A 18 11.54 -7.69 -2.94
C THR A 18 11.59 -6.47 -2.01
N ARG A 19 11.62 -6.69 -0.68
CA ARG A 19 11.81 -5.60 0.29
C ARG A 19 13.11 -4.82 0.04
N LYS A 20 14.17 -5.51 -0.40
CA LYS A 20 15.44 -4.90 -0.77
C LYS A 20 15.26 -3.93 -1.94
N GLN A 21 14.59 -4.34 -3.01
CA GLN A 21 14.27 -3.47 -4.15
C GLN A 21 13.41 -2.29 -3.73
N VAL A 22 12.36 -2.51 -2.92
CA VAL A 22 11.53 -1.41 -2.41
C VAL A 22 12.35 -0.41 -1.59
N LYS A 23 13.29 -0.88 -0.77
CA LYS A 23 14.20 -0.01 -0.03
C LYS A 23 15.13 0.77 -0.97
N GLU A 24 15.70 0.12 -1.97
CA GLU A 24 16.63 0.75 -2.92
C GLU A 24 15.93 1.79 -3.80
N THR A 25 14.69 1.53 -4.21
CA THR A 25 13.93 2.41 -5.11
C THR A 25 13.16 3.51 -4.38
N LEU A 26 12.51 3.20 -3.25
CA LEU A 26 11.63 4.13 -2.53
C LEU A 26 12.19 4.58 -1.17
N GLY A 27 13.32 4.04 -0.72
CA GLY A 27 13.94 4.39 0.56
C GLY A 27 13.24 3.79 1.79
N PHE A 28 12.22 2.95 1.61
CA PHE A 28 11.46 2.40 2.73
C PHE A 28 12.20 1.23 3.39
N SER A 29 12.63 1.41 4.65
CA SER A 29 13.28 0.34 5.40
C SER A 29 12.28 -0.80 5.72
N GLU A 30 12.79 -2.02 5.87
CA GLU A 30 11.97 -3.17 6.30
C GLU A 30 11.25 -2.92 7.64
N LYS A 31 11.93 -2.24 8.58
CA LYS A 31 11.34 -1.82 9.86
C LYS A 31 10.16 -0.87 9.66
N THR A 32 10.28 0.06 8.71
CA THR A 32 9.22 1.02 8.35
C THR A 32 8.01 0.30 7.74
N LEU A 33 8.25 -0.57 6.76
CA LEU A 33 7.18 -1.34 6.11
C LEU A 33 6.43 -2.22 7.11
N LYS A 34 7.16 -2.92 7.99
CA LYS A 34 6.56 -3.75 9.05
C LYS A 34 5.74 -2.91 10.02
N ARG A 35 6.20 -1.71 10.38
CA ARG A 35 5.46 -0.79 11.24
C ARG A 35 4.15 -0.36 10.60
N TRP A 36 4.18 0.03 9.32
CA TRP A 36 2.96 0.41 8.60
C TRP A 36 1.99 -0.75 8.45
N GLN A 37 2.50 -1.95 8.17
CA GLN A 37 1.68 -3.16 8.12
C GLN A 37 0.92 -3.37 9.44
N VAL A 38 1.62 -3.32 10.59
CA VAL A 38 1.01 -3.57 11.90
C VAL A 38 0.01 -2.48 12.32
N PHE A 39 0.39 -1.21 12.16
CA PHE A 39 -0.36 -0.08 12.74
C PHE A 39 -1.36 0.59 11.80
N ILE A 40 -1.35 0.27 10.51
CA ILE A 40 -2.26 0.88 9.52
C ILE A 40 -3.08 -0.20 8.80
N ILE A 41 -2.45 -1.31 8.41
CA ILE A 41 -3.08 -2.32 7.54
C ILE A 41 -3.74 -3.44 8.35
N ASP A 42 -3.05 -3.98 9.37
CA ASP A 42 -3.50 -5.12 10.17
C ASP A 42 -4.47 -4.74 11.29
N VAL A 43 -4.77 -3.45 11.44
CA VAL A 43 -5.68 -2.92 12.46
C VAL A 43 -7.10 -3.31 12.09
N ASN A 44 -7.59 -4.40 12.67
CA ASN A 44 -8.97 -4.83 12.53
C ASN A 44 -9.82 -4.15 13.60
N ARG A 45 -10.18 -2.89 13.37
CA ARG A 45 -11.04 -2.11 14.25
C ARG A 45 -12.28 -1.68 13.46
N ILE A 46 -13.45 -2.04 13.97
CA ILE A 46 -14.76 -1.76 13.36
C ILE A 46 -15.52 -0.93 14.40
N ASP A 47 -15.14 0.33 14.49
CA ASP A 47 -15.82 1.32 15.32
C ASP A 47 -16.50 2.28 14.34
N SER A 48 -17.72 2.74 14.63
CA SER A 48 -18.54 3.52 13.68
C SER A 48 -17.87 4.81 13.17
N GLU A 49 -16.90 5.33 13.91
CA GLU A 49 -16.14 6.54 13.55
C GLU A 49 -14.97 6.24 12.60
N TYR A 50 -14.47 4.98 12.57
CA TYR A 50 -13.29 4.60 11.78
C TYR A 50 -13.37 3.14 11.28
N PRO A 51 -13.95 2.90 10.10
CA PRO A 51 -14.06 1.55 9.53
C PRO A 51 -12.74 1.13 8.87
N TYR A 52 -11.91 0.30 9.52
CA TYR A 52 -10.60 -0.13 8.96
C TYR A 52 -10.62 -1.51 8.27
N ARG A 53 -11.81 -2.09 8.11
CA ARG A 53 -11.97 -3.45 7.59
C ARG A 53 -11.60 -3.56 6.10
N GLU A 54 -11.82 -2.50 5.31
CA GLU A 54 -11.67 -2.55 3.86
C GLU A 54 -10.21 -2.50 3.41
N ILE A 55 -9.32 -1.74 4.09
CA ILE A 55 -7.86 -1.77 3.83
C ILE A 55 -7.31 -3.19 3.94
N HIS A 56 -7.61 -3.89 5.04
CA HIS A 56 -7.13 -5.25 5.27
C HIS A 56 -7.62 -6.20 4.18
N LEU A 57 -8.90 -6.12 3.81
CA LEU A 57 -9.47 -6.94 2.74
C LEU A 57 -8.80 -6.63 1.40
N ASN A 58 -8.69 -5.36 0.99
CA ASN A 58 -8.07 -5.01 -0.28
C ASN A 58 -6.58 -5.36 -0.36
N PHE A 59 -5.85 -5.25 0.76
CA PHE A 59 -4.42 -5.57 0.83
C PHE A 59 -4.12 -7.06 0.77
N TYR A 60 -4.95 -7.92 1.38
CA TYR A 60 -4.71 -9.37 1.47
C TYR A 60 -5.61 -10.23 0.58
N SER A 61 -6.92 -9.92 0.49
CA SER A 61 -7.92 -10.82 -0.13
C SER A 61 -7.74 -11.00 -1.63
N LYS A 62 -7.26 -9.98 -2.34
CA LYS A 62 -7.00 -10.04 -3.80
C LYS A 62 -5.67 -10.70 -4.16
N GLN A 63 -4.87 -11.14 -3.17
CA GLN A 63 -3.47 -11.55 -3.39
C GLN A 63 -3.08 -12.88 -2.73
N GLY A 64 -4.04 -13.61 -2.16
CA GLY A 64 -3.82 -14.96 -1.60
C GLY A 64 -2.90 -15.01 -0.39
N CYS A 65 -2.61 -13.88 0.26
CA CYS A 65 -1.70 -13.81 1.39
C CYS A 65 -2.48 -13.81 2.72
N ARG A 66 -2.06 -14.63 3.69
CA ARG A 66 -2.63 -14.64 5.04
C ARG A 66 -2.01 -13.53 5.89
N ARG A 67 -2.77 -13.02 6.88
CA ARG A 67 -2.27 -12.17 7.96
C ARG A 67 -1.05 -12.84 8.62
N ASN A 68 -0.03 -12.05 8.98
CA ASN A 68 1.25 -12.51 9.55
C ASN A 68 2.13 -13.40 8.65
N SER A 69 1.77 -13.63 7.38
CA SER A 69 2.68 -14.32 6.46
C SER A 69 3.87 -13.42 6.11
N ILE A 70 5.06 -14.01 6.03
CA ILE A 70 6.22 -13.32 5.46
C ILE A 70 5.88 -13.05 3.99
N LEU A 71 5.45 -11.82 3.68
CA LEU A 71 5.19 -11.42 2.30
C LEU A 71 6.51 -11.58 1.51
N ARG A 72 6.61 -12.62 0.68
CA ARG A 72 7.76 -12.88 -0.20
C ARG A 72 7.46 -12.29 -1.56
N GLY A 73 8.08 -11.15 -1.86
CA GLY A 73 7.77 -10.38 -3.06
C GLY A 73 6.45 -9.62 -2.89
N LEU A 74 6.55 -8.31 -2.74
CA LEU A 74 5.43 -7.38 -2.66
C LEU A 74 4.88 -7.13 -4.06
N THR A 75 3.57 -7.25 -4.24
CA THR A 75 2.94 -6.87 -5.51
C THR A 75 3.01 -5.36 -5.73
N LEU A 76 2.87 -4.90 -6.97
CA LEU A 76 2.80 -3.46 -7.26
C LEU A 76 1.74 -2.74 -6.42
N TYR A 77 0.56 -3.34 -6.24
CA TYR A 77 -0.48 -2.76 -5.40
C TYR A 77 -0.06 -2.65 -3.93
N GLN A 78 0.60 -3.66 -3.36
CA GLN A 78 1.11 -3.57 -1.99
C GLN A 78 2.16 -2.47 -1.84
N VAL A 79 3.06 -2.34 -2.81
CA VAL A 79 4.05 -1.26 -2.80
C VAL A 79 3.39 0.11 -2.98
N PHE A 80 2.34 0.20 -3.80
CA PHE A 80 1.54 1.41 -3.96
C PHE A 80 0.85 1.83 -2.65
N VAL A 81 0.25 0.88 -1.92
CA VAL A 81 -0.33 1.15 -0.60
C VAL A 81 0.73 1.72 0.35
N PHE A 82 1.94 1.15 0.39
CA PHE A 82 3.04 1.71 1.19
C PHE A 82 3.49 3.10 0.72
N PHE A 83 3.47 3.35 -0.59
CA PHE A 83 3.77 4.67 -1.16
C PHE A 83 2.74 5.72 -0.71
N LEU A 84 1.44 5.39 -0.74
CA LEU A 84 0.37 6.27 -0.25
C LEU A 84 0.51 6.55 1.25
N ILE A 85 0.80 5.52 2.06
CA ILE A 85 1.06 5.67 3.50
C ILE A 85 2.21 6.65 3.73
N HIS A 86 3.31 6.52 2.98
CA HIS A 86 4.43 7.43 3.07
C HIS A 86 4.01 8.87 2.75
N TYR A 87 3.29 9.06 1.64
CA TYR A 87 2.86 10.37 1.19
C TYR A 87 1.95 11.07 2.21
N LEU A 88 0.92 10.37 2.70
CA LEU A 88 0.03 10.86 3.75
C LEU A 88 0.84 11.29 4.99
N ARG A 89 1.72 10.43 5.49
CA ARG A 89 2.45 10.74 6.73
C ARG A 89 3.50 11.84 6.57
N LYS A 90 4.09 11.97 5.39
CA LYS A 90 5.07 13.03 5.09
C LYS A 90 4.40 14.39 4.87
N ALA A 91 3.26 14.41 4.18
CA ALA A 91 2.58 15.66 3.81
C ALA A 91 1.84 16.31 4.98
N THR A 92 1.25 15.52 5.87
CA THR A 92 0.27 16.04 6.85
C THR A 92 0.57 15.68 8.31
N GLN A 93 1.73 15.08 8.61
CA GLN A 93 2.15 14.68 9.97
C GLN A 93 1.10 13.84 10.75
N LEU A 94 0.24 13.12 10.03
CA LEU A 94 -0.87 12.37 10.62
C LEU A 94 -0.41 11.24 11.56
N SER A 95 -1.25 10.96 12.55
CA SER A 95 -1.14 9.75 13.38
C SER A 95 -1.34 8.48 12.52
N TYR A 96 -1.01 7.31 13.06
CA TYR A 96 -1.21 6.05 12.34
C TYR A 96 -2.70 5.78 12.07
N GLU A 97 -3.56 6.10 13.04
CA GLU A 97 -5.01 5.95 12.97
C GLU A 97 -5.60 6.88 11.90
N GLN A 98 -5.23 8.16 11.93
CA GLN A 98 -5.66 9.12 10.92
C GLN A 98 -5.16 8.71 9.52
N THR A 99 -3.92 8.22 9.42
CA THR A 99 -3.38 7.71 8.15
C THR A 99 -4.21 6.54 7.64
N ALA A 100 -4.58 5.60 8.52
CA ALA A 100 -5.44 4.49 8.14
C ALA A 100 -6.81 4.99 7.66
N TYR A 101 -7.40 5.98 8.33
CA TYR A 101 -8.72 6.49 7.94
C TYR A 101 -8.72 7.09 6.54
N TYR A 102 -7.75 7.97 6.25
CA TYR A 102 -7.64 8.57 4.92
C TYR A 102 -7.20 7.56 3.85
N LEU A 103 -6.35 6.60 4.21
CA LEU A 103 -5.96 5.53 3.29
C LEU A 103 -7.18 4.73 2.82
N ASP A 104 -8.09 4.38 3.72
CA ASP A 104 -9.33 3.66 3.40
C ASP A 104 -10.12 4.40 2.31
N LYS A 105 -10.40 5.69 2.55
CA LYS A 105 -11.11 6.57 1.60
C LYS A 105 -10.41 6.74 0.27
N ILE A 106 -9.08 6.76 0.27
CA ILE A 106 -8.30 6.85 -0.95
C ILE A 106 -8.37 5.53 -1.74
N LEU A 107 -8.30 4.39 -1.06
CA LEU A 107 -8.34 3.07 -1.71
C LEU A 107 -9.71 2.74 -2.31
N GLU A 108 -10.81 3.32 -1.81
CA GLU A 108 -12.12 3.27 -2.48
C GLU A 108 -12.07 3.83 -3.92
N ILE A 109 -11.17 4.79 -4.20
CA ILE A 109 -11.02 5.46 -5.50
C ILE A 109 -10.07 4.69 -6.44
N PHE A 110 -9.17 3.88 -5.89
CA PHE A 110 -8.13 3.18 -6.65
C PHE A 110 -8.51 1.72 -6.92
N ASN A 111 -8.76 1.37 -8.19
CA ASN A 111 -9.09 -0.01 -8.56
C ASN A 111 -7.84 -0.90 -8.66
N VAL A 112 -7.76 -1.91 -7.79
CA VAL A 112 -6.70 -2.93 -7.76
C VAL A 112 -6.45 -3.60 -9.11
N GLU A 113 -7.50 -3.75 -9.93
CA GLU A 113 -7.41 -4.41 -11.25
C GLU A 113 -6.58 -3.61 -12.27
N GLU A 114 -6.42 -2.31 -12.07
CA GLU A 114 -5.61 -1.45 -12.97
C GLU A 114 -4.12 -1.72 -12.82
N PHE A 115 -3.67 -2.11 -11.62
CA PHE A 115 -2.26 -2.35 -11.31
C PHE A 115 -1.70 -3.61 -11.99
N GLY A 116 -2.54 -4.61 -12.25
CA GLY A 116 -2.14 -5.80 -13.03
C GLY A 116 -2.01 -5.50 -14.52
N LYS A 117 -2.78 -4.54 -15.04
CA LYS A 117 -2.87 -4.20 -16.47
C LYS A 117 -1.83 -3.17 -16.92
N TRP A 118 -1.31 -2.35 -16.00
CA TRP A 118 -0.41 -1.23 -16.34
C TRP A 118 0.90 -1.66 -17.01
N LYS A 119 1.42 -2.86 -16.67
CA LYS A 119 2.64 -3.40 -17.28
C LYS A 119 2.43 -4.00 -18.68
N LEU A 120 1.19 -4.24 -19.09
CA LEU A 120 0.85 -4.72 -20.44
C LEU A 120 0.74 -3.58 -21.47
N LYS A 121 0.72 -2.31 -21.03
CA LYS A 121 0.69 -1.14 -21.92
C LYS A 121 2.08 -0.57 -22.23
N THR A 122 3.12 -1.04 -21.54
CA THR A 122 4.51 -0.56 -21.64
C THR A 122 5.47 -1.60 -22.24
N LEU A 123 4.93 -2.71 -22.75
CA LEU A 123 5.58 -3.69 -23.63
C LEU A 123 4.97 -3.56 -25.02
#